data_AF-A0A831W692-F1
#
_entry.id   AF-A0A831W692-F1
#
_cell.length_a   1.000
_cell.length_b   1.000
_cell.length_c   1.000
_cell.angle_alpha   90.00
_cell.angle_beta   90.00
_cell.angle_gamma   90.00
#
_symmetry.space_group_name_H-M   'P 1'
#
loop_
_entity.id
_entity.type
_entity.pdbx_description
1 polymer ?
#
loop_
_entity_poly.entity_id
_entity_poly.type
_entity_poly.pdbx_seq_one_letter_code
_entity_poly.pdbx_strand_id
1 'polypeptide(L)'
;QAYMEPVVPGISANPALFTAIHKDTAELYYELVPFDAALAQAMSDKAVRIIRATEAGELLPRIAQSSDFHECRFCDWQDRCWKLVPEQLVAEGLPQ
;
A
#
# COMPACT_ATOMS: atom_id res chain seq x y z
N GLN A 1 17.84 4.57 3.58
CA GLN A 1 17.68 5.50 4.73
C GLN A 1 16.19 5.54 5.04
N ALA A 2 15.75 5.54 6.31
CA ALA A 2 14.31 5.56 6.63
C ALA A 2 13.72 6.91 6.21
N TYR A 3 13.11 6.99 5.03
CA TYR A 3 12.63 8.26 4.44
C TYR A 3 11.59 8.97 5.31
N MET A 4 10.91 8.24 6.20
CA MET A 4 9.93 8.78 7.13
C MET A 4 10.53 9.38 8.40
N GLU A 5 11.81 9.16 8.72
CA GLU A 5 12.43 9.66 9.97
C GLU A 5 12.24 11.18 10.19
N PRO A 6 12.33 12.05 9.17
CA PRO A 6 12.07 13.49 9.35
C PRO A 6 10.60 13.82 9.67
N VAL A 7 9.66 12.96 9.26
CA VAL A 7 8.21 13.17 9.42
C VAL A 7 7.68 12.46 10.67
N VAL A 8 8.25 11.30 10.99
CA VAL A 8 7.92 10.48 12.16
C VAL A 8 9.22 10.19 12.91
N PRO A 9 9.64 11.10 13.82
CA PRO A 9 10.86 10.94 14.58
C PRO A 9 10.88 9.64 15.39
N GLY A 10 11.99 8.92 15.35
CA GLY A 10 12.21 7.69 16.08
C GLY A 10 11.65 6.43 15.43
N ILE A 11 11.02 6.51 14.25
CA ILE A 11 10.42 5.34 13.58
C ILE A 11 11.45 4.24 13.27
N SER A 12 12.70 4.61 13.03
CA SER A 12 13.78 3.65 12.78
C SER A 12 14.47 3.13 14.06
N ALA A 13 14.29 3.83 15.18
CA ALA A 13 14.94 3.53 16.46
C ALA A 13 14.04 2.77 17.45
N ASN A 14 12.72 2.80 17.23
CA ASN A 14 11.74 2.20 18.14
C ASN A 14 11.05 1.01 17.46
N PRO A 15 11.15 -0.22 18.01
CA PRO A 15 10.47 -1.39 17.47
C PRO A 15 8.95 -1.23 17.58
N ALA A 16 8.23 -1.85 16.65
CA ALA A 16 6.77 -1.93 16.72
C ALA A 16 6.36 -3.03 17.71
N LEU A 17 5.24 -2.85 18.40
CA LEU A 17 4.61 -3.89 19.20
C LEU A 17 3.45 -4.48 18.40
N PHE A 18 3.60 -5.72 17.93
CA PHE A 18 2.51 -6.47 17.34
C PHE A 18 1.69 -7.12 18.43
N THR A 19 0.37 -6.89 18.39
CA THR A 19 -0.58 -7.46 19.35
C THR A 19 -1.63 -8.26 18.62
N ALA A 20 -1.86 -9.50 19.06
CA ALA A 20 -2.94 -10.34 18.56
C ALA A 20 -3.77 -10.86 19.72
N ILE A 21 -5.08 -11.04 19.49
CA ILE A 21 -6.00 -11.66 20.44
C ILE A 21 -6.47 -12.99 19.87
N HIS A 22 -6.34 -14.06 20.66
CA HIS A 22 -6.90 -15.35 20.32
C HIS A 22 -8.41 -15.32 20.56
N LYS A 23 -9.21 -15.56 19.51
CA LYS A 23 -10.67 -15.37 19.58
C LYS A 23 -11.36 -16.33 20.54
N ASP A 24 -10.89 -17.58 20.64
CA ASP A 24 -11.58 -18.60 21.44
C ASP A 24 -11.19 -18.59 22.93
N THR A 25 -9.98 -18.12 23.26
CA THR A 25 -9.45 -18.12 24.64
C THR A 25 -9.31 -16.73 25.23
N ALA A 26 -9.43 -15.67 24.41
CA ALA A 26 -9.17 -14.28 24.76
C ALA A 26 -7.72 -14.00 25.23
N GLU A 27 -6.79 -14.92 25.00
CA GLU A 27 -5.36 -14.71 25.28
C GLU A 27 -4.78 -13.62 24.38
N LEU A 28 -3.89 -12.80 24.95
CA LEU A 28 -3.19 -11.74 24.25
C LEU A 28 -1.75 -12.17 23.96
N TYR A 29 -1.38 -12.11 22.68
CA TYR A 29 -0.01 -12.31 22.20
C TYR A 29 0.64 -10.96 21.92
N TYR A 30 1.90 -10.84 22.33
CA TYR A 30 2.73 -9.65 22.15
C TYR A 30 4.05 -10.03 21.51
N GLU A 31 4.41 -9.35 20.43
CA GLU A 31 5.70 -9.53 19.76
C GLU A 31 6.34 -8.18 19.48
N LEU A 32 7.59 -8.03 19.90
CA LEU A 32 8.40 -6.89 19.49
C LEU A 32 8.95 -7.14 18.09
N VAL A 33 8.51 -6.32 17.14
CA VAL A 33 8.93 -6.36 15.75
C VAL A 33 10.04 -5.31 15.55
N PRO A 34 11.30 -5.72 15.37
CA PRO A 34 12.41 -4.79 15.17
C PRO A 34 12.30 -4.07 13.83
N PHE A 35 12.90 -2.88 13.73
CA PHE A 35 12.96 -2.15 12.48
C PHE A 35 13.87 -2.87 11.47
N ASP A 36 13.31 -3.21 10.30
CA ASP A 36 14.05 -3.75 9.17
C ASP A 36 14.27 -2.66 8.12
N ALA A 37 15.51 -2.15 8.07
CA ALA A 37 15.89 -1.08 7.16
C ALA A 37 15.80 -1.49 5.67
N ALA A 38 16.08 -2.74 5.34
CA ALA A 38 16.07 -3.23 3.97
C ALA A 38 14.63 -3.39 3.47
N LEU A 39 13.76 -3.98 4.29
CA LEU A 39 12.34 -4.09 4.00
C LEU A 39 11.68 -2.70 3.89
N ALA A 40 11.99 -1.80 4.83
CA ALA A 40 11.48 -0.43 4.81
C ALA A 40 11.86 0.29 3.51
N GLN A 41 13.13 0.20 3.08
CA GLN A 41 13.58 0.78 1.82
C GLN A 41 12.85 0.15 0.62
N ALA A 42 12.75 -1.17 0.57
CA ALA A 42 12.07 -1.88 -0.52
C ALA A 42 10.59 -1.49 -0.65
N MET A 43 9.88 -1.29 0.47
CA MET A 43 8.50 -0.79 0.44
C MET A 43 8.42 0.66 -0.03
N SER A 44 9.39 1.48 0.36
CA SER A 44 9.50 2.88 -0.08
C SER A 44 9.71 2.97 -1.60
N ASP A 45 10.61 2.14 -2.13
CA ASP A 45 10.91 2.11 -3.56
C ASP A 45 9.69 1.68 -4.39
N LYS A 46 8.87 0.75 -3.86
CA LYS A 46 7.58 0.40 -4.47
C LYS A 46 6.62 1.58 -4.49
N ALA A 47 6.53 2.35 -3.41
CA ALA A 47 5.67 3.54 -3.35
C ALA A 47 6.13 4.61 -4.36
N VAL A 48 7.44 4.86 -4.46
CA VAL A 48 8.01 5.77 -5.47
C VAL A 48 7.65 5.32 -6.88
N ARG A 49 7.68 4.02 -7.17
CA ARG A 49 7.24 3.48 -8.47
C ARG A 49 5.77 3.80 -8.76
N ILE A 50 4.89 3.67 -7.77
CA ILE A 50 3.45 3.98 -7.93
C ILE A 50 3.25 5.47 -8.24
N ILE A 51 3.92 6.35 -7.51
CA ILE A 51 3.84 7.80 -7.73
C ILE A 51 4.29 8.15 -9.15
N ARG A 52 5.47 7.66 -9.57
CA ARG A 52 6.00 7.93 -10.91
C ARG A 52 5.10 7.40 -12.03
N ALA A 53 4.54 6.20 -11.86
CA ALA A 53 3.58 5.66 -12.82
C ALA A 53 2.33 6.54 -12.90
N THR A 54 1.83 7.02 -11.76
CA THR A 54 0.68 7.94 -11.70
C THR A 54 0.97 9.27 -12.40
N GLU A 55 2.13 9.88 -12.13
CA GLU A 55 2.59 11.12 -12.78
C GLU A 55 2.76 10.94 -14.30
N ALA A 56 3.17 9.75 -14.74
CA ALA A 56 3.29 9.39 -16.15
C ALA A 56 1.95 9.00 -16.81
N GLY A 57 0.84 9.00 -16.07
CA GLY A 57 -0.46 8.53 -16.56
C GLY A 57 -0.53 7.03 -16.85
N GLU A 58 0.41 6.24 -16.30
CA GLU A 58 0.47 4.80 -16.48
C GLU A 58 -0.47 4.07 -15.51
N LEU A 59 -1.31 3.19 -16.06
CA LEU A 59 -2.10 2.27 -15.24
C LEU A 59 -1.23 1.08 -14.84
N LEU A 60 -0.95 0.95 -13.54
CA LEU A 60 -0.30 -0.25 -13.01
C LEU A 60 -1.24 -1.47 -13.06
N PRO A 61 -0.69 -2.70 -13.11
CA PRO A 61 -1.50 -3.90 -13.10
C PRO A 61 -2.46 -3.95 -11.92
N ARG A 62 -3.68 -4.45 -12.15
CA ARG A 62 -4.65 -4.70 -11.10
C ARG A 62 -4.18 -5.84 -10.20
N ILE A 63 -4.64 -5.82 -8.96
CA ILE A 63 -4.39 -6.90 -7.99
C ILE A 63 -5.09 -8.21 -8.37
N ALA A 64 -6.13 -8.15 -9.20
CA ALA A 64 -6.93 -9.30 -9.60
C ALA A 64 -7.20 -9.31 -11.11
N GLN A 65 -7.57 -10.50 -11.62
CA GLN A 65 -7.94 -10.70 -13.02
C GLN A 65 -9.44 -10.51 -13.29
N SER A 66 -10.26 -10.38 -12.24
CA SER A 66 -11.71 -10.20 -12.34
C SER A 66 -12.21 -9.25 -11.24
N SER A 67 -13.28 -8.50 -11.52
CA SER A 67 -13.88 -7.53 -10.60
C SER A 67 -14.60 -8.16 -9.42
N ASP A 68 -14.96 -9.43 -9.51
CA ASP A 68 -15.61 -10.21 -8.45
C ASP A 68 -14.64 -10.77 -7.39
N PHE A 69 -13.33 -10.65 -7.60
CA PHE A 69 -12.33 -11.00 -6.59
C PHE A 69 -12.59 -10.21 -5.32
N HIS A 70 -12.59 -10.86 -4.16
CA HIS A 70 -13.10 -10.28 -2.92
C HIS A 70 -12.54 -8.89 -2.57
N GLU A 71 -11.24 -8.64 -2.75
CA GLU A 71 -10.65 -7.32 -2.50
C GLU A 71 -11.13 -6.25 -3.50
N CYS A 72 -11.37 -6.62 -4.76
CA CYS A 72 -12.00 -5.73 -5.74
C CYS A 72 -13.50 -5.58 -5.47
N ARG A 73 -14.18 -6.65 -5.07
CA ARG A 73 -15.62 -6.68 -4.77
C ARG A 73 -16.00 -5.67 -3.69
N PHE A 74 -15.17 -5.56 -2.65
CA PHE A 74 -15.39 -4.66 -1.52
C PHE A 74 -14.62 -3.34 -1.63
N CYS A 75 -14.04 -3.03 -2.79
CA CYS A 75 -13.35 -1.77 -3.03
C CYS A 75 -14.34 -0.67 -3.46
N ASP A 76 -14.36 0.45 -2.74
CA ASP A 76 -15.18 1.63 -3.06
C ASP A 76 -14.92 2.19 -4.48
N TRP A 77 -13.74 1.89 -5.04
CA TRP A 77 -13.31 2.38 -6.35
C TRP A 77 -13.43 1.33 -7.45
N GLN A 78 -14.09 0.18 -7.23
CA GLN A 78 -14.17 -0.91 -8.20
C GLN A 78 -14.64 -0.41 -9.58
N ASP A 79 -15.77 0.29 -9.64
CA ASP A 79 -16.34 0.76 -10.90
C ASP A 79 -15.35 1.63 -11.68
N ARG A 80 -14.71 2.59 -11.02
CA ARG A 80 -13.69 3.44 -11.65
C ARG A 80 -12.52 2.60 -12.10
N CYS A 81 -11.96 1.78 -11.20
CA CYS A 81 -10.82 0.93 -11.45
C CYS A 81 -11.05 0.11 -12.72
N TRP A 82 -12.15 -0.65 -12.82
CA TRP A 82 -12.43 -1.55 -13.93
C TRP A 82 -12.95 -0.89 -15.21
N LYS A 83 -13.43 0.36 -15.15
CA LYS A 83 -13.77 1.15 -16.34
C LYS A 83 -12.55 1.75 -17.02
N LEU A 84 -11.50 2.08 -16.26
CA LEU A 84 -10.26 2.65 -16.80
C LEU A 84 -9.54 1.64 -17.69
N VAL A 85 -9.46 1.93 -18.99
CA VAL A 85 -8.46 1.30 -19.89
C VAL A 85 -7.24 2.20 -20.04
N PRO A 86 -6.03 1.67 -20.28
CA PRO A 86 -4.81 2.48 -20.41
C PRO A 86 -4.94 3.66 -21.38
N GLU A 87 -5.61 3.49 -22.54
CA GLU A 87 -5.88 4.59 -23.47
C GLU A 87 -6.74 5.73 -22.92
N GLN A 88 -7.57 5.50 -21.89
CA GLN A 88 -8.49 6.51 -21.34
C GLN A 88 -7.84 7.43 -20.29
N LEU A 89 -6.72 7.06 -19.68
CA LEU A 89 -6.04 7.90 -18.68
C LEU A 89 -5.43 9.18 -19.28
N VAL A 90 -5.05 9.14 -20.56
CA VAL A 90 -4.53 10.32 -21.29
C VAL A 90 -5.65 11.33 -21.58
N ALA A 91 -6.92 10.90 -21.61
CA ALA A 91 -8.06 11.72 -22.02
C ALA A 91 -8.78 12.44 -20.86
N GLU A 92 -8.60 12.01 -19.61
CA GLU A 92 -9.40 12.49 -18.46
C GLU A 92 -8.83 13.75 -17.76
N GLY A 93 -7.68 14.30 -18.18
CA GLY A 93 -7.22 15.63 -17.74
C GLY A 93 -7.11 15.81 -16.23
N LEU A 94 -6.81 14.72 -15.48
CA LEU A 94 -6.43 14.81 -14.08
C LEU A 94 -5.19 15.71 -13.97
N PRO A 95 -5.11 16.60 -12.96
CA PRO A 95 -4.02 17.56 -12.86
C PRO A 95 -2.68 16.83 -12.89
N GLN A 96 -1.77 17.34 -13.75
CA GLN A 96 -0.35 16.98 -13.72
C GLN A 96 0.23 17.28 -12.33
#